data_AF-I2FYT3-F1
#
_entry.id   AF-I2FYT3-F1
#
_cell.length_a   1.000
_cell.length_b   1.000
_cell.length_c   1.000
_cell.angle_alpha   90.00
_cell.angle_beta   90.00
_cell.angle_gamma   90.00
#
_symmetry.space_group_name_H-M   'P 1'
#
loop_
_entity.id
_entity.type
_entity.pdbx_description
1 polymer ?
#
loop_
_entity_poly.entity_id
_entity_poly.type
_entity_poly.pdbx_seq_one_letter_code
_entity_poly.pdbx_strand_id
1 'polypeptide(L)'
;MFPPSVVEVLCTLDHASFEDVAAIVPRPKEGYLLVPVNDRYSPSSPGHASLGSHWRLLLVAASKPVAHHLDSLGDCNQSAANAVYASILKLIQPGKNHSKATAVPRKVHCLQGQVNGSDCGIYVLLLSSLLHRQLNKSSSDPCDVDAVVEAVCADATPDNVGRFRQAYLDWLQKWGDITHHQEHVEPSQQIKARFLKLFSDLGVE
;
A
#
# COMPACT_ATOMS: atom_id res chain seq x y z
N MET A 1 -5.56 -1.82 2.71
CA MET A 1 -4.38 -1.89 1.82
C MET A 1 -4.48 -3.15 0.99
N PHE A 2 -4.15 -3.11 -0.30
CA PHE A 2 -4.04 -4.31 -1.13
C PHE A 2 -2.88 -5.19 -0.62
N PRO A 3 -3.07 -6.51 -0.48
CA PRO A 3 -1.94 -7.41 -0.23
C PRO A 3 -0.98 -7.41 -1.44
N PRO A 4 0.36 -7.47 -1.24
CA PRO A 4 1.30 -7.53 -2.34
C PRO A 4 1.05 -8.67 -3.34
N SER A 5 0.57 -9.83 -2.86
CA SER A 5 0.20 -10.96 -3.71
C SER A 5 -0.97 -10.66 -4.66
N VAL A 6 -1.92 -9.82 -4.23
CA VAL A 6 -3.03 -9.39 -5.11
C VAL A 6 -2.52 -8.42 -6.17
N VAL A 7 -1.58 -7.54 -5.82
CA VAL A 7 -0.92 -6.64 -6.78
C VAL A 7 -0.13 -7.44 -7.81
N GLU A 8 0.58 -8.48 -7.39
CA GLU A 8 1.26 -9.42 -8.28
C GLU A 8 0.29 -10.02 -9.30
N VAL A 9 -0.82 -10.60 -8.83
CA VAL A 9 -1.83 -11.22 -9.69
C VAL A 9 -2.36 -10.20 -10.71
N LEU A 10 -2.70 -8.98 -10.27
CA LEU A 10 -3.15 -7.92 -11.16
C LEU A 10 -2.13 -7.57 -12.26
N CYS A 11 -0.85 -7.50 -11.90
CA CYS A 11 0.22 -7.23 -12.86
C CYS A 11 0.46 -8.39 -13.83
N THR A 12 0.30 -9.64 -13.39
CA THR A 12 0.42 -10.82 -14.29
C THR A 12 -0.75 -10.98 -15.25
N LEU A 13 -1.90 -10.35 -14.95
CA LEU A 13 -3.11 -10.37 -15.77
C LEU A 13 -3.24 -9.11 -16.63
N ASP A 14 -2.15 -8.37 -16.87
CA ASP A 14 -2.20 -7.09 -17.57
C ASP A 14 -2.71 -7.20 -19.02
N HIS A 15 -2.59 -8.38 -19.64
CA HIS A 15 -3.12 -8.68 -20.97
C HIS A 15 -4.54 -9.30 -20.96
N ALA A 16 -5.06 -9.68 -19.79
CA ALA A 16 -6.37 -10.30 -19.66
C ALA A 16 -7.49 -9.28 -19.88
N SER A 17 -8.69 -9.77 -20.25
CA SER A 17 -9.88 -8.94 -20.33
C SER A 17 -10.29 -8.43 -18.94
N PHE A 18 -11.12 -7.39 -18.89
CA PHE A 18 -11.63 -6.93 -17.60
C PHE A 18 -12.47 -8.02 -16.92
N GLU A 19 -13.28 -8.75 -17.69
CA GLU A 19 -14.11 -9.85 -17.19
C GLU A 19 -13.27 -10.93 -16.52
N ASP A 20 -12.13 -11.31 -17.13
CA ASP A 20 -11.20 -12.30 -16.57
C ASP A 20 -10.54 -11.79 -15.28
N VAL A 21 -10.12 -10.52 -15.27
CA VAL A 21 -9.52 -9.90 -14.06
C VAL A 21 -10.54 -9.82 -12.93
N ALA A 22 -11.77 -9.38 -13.21
CA ALA A 22 -12.83 -9.22 -12.22
C ALA A 22 -13.32 -10.56 -11.63
N ALA A 23 -13.17 -11.66 -12.37
CA ALA A 23 -13.45 -13.01 -11.87
C ALA A 23 -12.44 -13.47 -10.79
N ILE A 24 -11.22 -12.92 -10.81
CA ILE A 24 -10.12 -13.31 -9.92
C ILE A 24 -9.96 -12.29 -8.78
N VAL A 25 -9.99 -11.00 -9.11
CA VAL A 25 -9.81 -9.91 -8.16
C VAL A 25 -11.09 -9.09 -8.09
N PRO A 26 -11.83 -9.12 -6.96
CA PRO A 26 -13.06 -8.38 -6.84
C PRO A 26 -12.80 -6.87 -6.92
N ARG A 27 -13.72 -6.15 -7.54
CA ARG A 27 -13.64 -4.69 -7.63
C ARG A 27 -13.69 -4.08 -6.23
N PRO A 28 -12.75 -3.19 -5.86
CA PRO A 28 -12.78 -2.53 -4.57
C PRO A 28 -13.97 -1.58 -4.47
N LYS A 29 -14.48 -1.41 -3.24
CA LYS A 29 -15.61 -0.52 -2.93
C LYS A 29 -15.17 0.75 -2.21
N GLU A 30 -13.91 0.78 -1.77
CA GLU A 30 -13.29 1.86 -1.02
C GLU A 30 -13.03 3.07 -1.93
N GLY A 31 -13.21 4.27 -1.38
CA GLY A 31 -12.94 5.52 -2.11
C GLY A 31 -11.45 5.76 -2.38
N TYR A 32 -10.58 5.17 -1.56
CA TYR A 32 -9.12 5.26 -1.65
C TYR A 32 -8.49 3.89 -1.51
N LEU A 33 -7.52 3.59 -2.36
CA LEU A 33 -6.77 2.34 -2.36
C LEU A 33 -5.32 2.62 -1.98
N LEU A 34 -4.82 1.87 -1.00
CA LEU A 34 -3.41 1.83 -0.63
C LEU A 34 -2.80 0.60 -1.30
N VAL A 35 -1.91 0.81 -2.27
CA VAL A 35 -1.38 -0.24 -3.14
C VAL A 35 0.13 -0.31 -2.98
N PRO A 36 0.67 -1.38 -2.35
CA PRO A 36 2.11 -1.58 -2.27
C PRO A 36 2.64 -1.94 -3.66
N VAL A 37 3.73 -1.29 -4.06
CA VAL A 37 4.39 -1.50 -5.35
C VAL A 37 5.80 -1.98 -5.08
N ASN A 38 6.20 -3.02 -5.80
CA ASN A 38 7.55 -3.53 -5.82
C ASN A 38 8.19 -3.25 -7.20
N ASP A 39 9.49 -2.99 -7.23
CA ASP A 39 10.26 -2.79 -8.47
C ASP A 39 10.21 -3.97 -9.46
N ARG A 40 9.95 -5.19 -8.98
CA ARG A 40 9.76 -6.38 -9.84
C ARG A 40 8.60 -6.26 -10.84
N TYR A 41 7.67 -5.34 -10.60
CA TYR A 41 6.54 -5.08 -11.50
C TYR A 41 6.91 -4.22 -12.71
N SER A 42 8.15 -3.76 -12.80
CA SER A 42 8.60 -3.01 -13.97
C SER A 42 8.51 -3.87 -15.24
N PRO A 43 8.02 -3.33 -16.38
CA PRO A 43 8.05 -4.02 -17.67
C PRO A 43 9.46 -4.41 -18.13
N SER A 44 10.49 -3.75 -17.60
CA SER A 44 11.90 -4.05 -17.87
C SER A 44 12.41 -5.27 -17.10
N SER A 45 11.61 -5.87 -16.22
CA SER A 45 11.96 -7.09 -15.47
C SER A 45 11.40 -8.32 -16.21
N PRO A 46 12.23 -9.08 -16.95
CA PRO A 46 11.76 -10.17 -17.79
C PRO A 46 11.03 -11.24 -16.97
N GLY A 47 9.78 -11.52 -17.33
CA GLY A 47 8.95 -12.57 -16.70
C GLY A 47 8.70 -12.39 -15.20
N HIS A 48 8.85 -11.17 -14.65
CA HIS A 48 8.82 -10.92 -13.19
C HIS A 48 9.78 -11.81 -12.38
N ALA A 49 10.81 -12.36 -13.01
CA ALA A 49 11.74 -13.34 -12.44
C ALA A 49 12.80 -12.72 -11.52
N SER A 50 12.94 -11.39 -11.50
CA SER A 50 13.84 -10.70 -10.58
C SER A 50 13.26 -10.73 -9.16
N LEU A 51 14.10 -11.10 -8.19
CA LEU A 51 13.81 -10.87 -6.77
C LEU A 51 13.70 -9.36 -6.55
N GLY A 52 12.48 -8.88 -6.34
CA GLY A 52 12.20 -7.48 -6.08
C GLY A 52 13.01 -6.95 -4.89
N SER A 53 13.55 -5.75 -4.99
CA SER A 53 14.48 -5.19 -4.00
C SER A 53 13.94 -3.97 -3.26
N HIS A 54 12.95 -3.28 -3.85
CA HIS A 54 12.46 -2.02 -3.32
C HIS A 54 10.94 -1.95 -3.28
N TRP A 55 10.42 -1.42 -2.18
CA TRP A 55 9.00 -1.24 -1.93
C TRP A 55 8.65 0.24 -1.86
N ARG A 56 7.47 0.56 -2.39
CA ARG A 56 6.89 1.91 -2.38
C ARG A 56 5.37 1.83 -2.32
N LEU A 57 4.70 2.96 -2.09
CA LEU A 57 3.26 3.00 -1.91
C LEU A 57 2.59 3.90 -2.95
N LEU A 58 1.51 3.41 -3.53
CA LEU A 58 0.54 4.23 -4.26
C LEU A 58 -0.70 4.47 -3.41
N LEU A 59 -1.09 5.73 -3.29
CA LEU A 59 -2.42 6.12 -2.85
C LEU A 59 -3.25 6.43 -4.11
N VAL A 60 -4.31 5.66 -4.36
CA VAL A 60 -5.14 5.80 -5.56
C VAL A 60 -6.55 6.22 -5.16
N ALA A 61 -7.08 7.28 -5.76
CA ALA A 61 -8.50 7.61 -5.65
C ALA A 61 -9.31 6.67 -6.56
N ALA A 62 -10.33 5.99 -6.04
CA ALA A 62 -11.14 5.08 -6.85
C ALA A 62 -12.06 5.81 -7.84
N SER A 63 -12.53 7.00 -7.45
CA SER A 63 -13.49 7.82 -8.23
C SER A 63 -12.85 8.65 -9.34
N LYS A 64 -11.56 8.96 -9.24
CA LYS A 64 -10.82 9.84 -10.16
C LYS A 64 -9.51 9.17 -10.58
N PRO A 65 -9.00 9.36 -11.80
CA PRO A 65 -7.72 8.82 -12.23
C PRO A 65 -6.55 9.63 -11.63
N VAL A 66 -6.53 9.81 -10.31
CA VAL A 66 -5.47 10.47 -9.55
C VAL A 66 -4.84 9.46 -8.62
N ALA A 67 -3.51 9.42 -8.63
CA ALA A 67 -2.72 8.63 -7.70
C ALA A 67 -1.51 9.42 -7.22
N HIS A 68 -1.05 9.14 -6.01
CA HIS A 68 0.16 9.70 -5.40
C HIS A 68 1.18 8.60 -5.19
N HIS A 69 2.42 8.89 -5.55
CA HIS A 69 3.55 7.99 -5.49
C HIS A 69 4.48 8.38 -4.34
N LEU A 70 4.44 7.59 -3.28
CA LEU A 70 5.24 7.75 -2.08
C LEU A 70 6.39 6.74 -2.10
N ASP A 71 7.61 7.21 -2.35
CA ASP A 71 8.82 6.41 -2.46
C ASP A 71 9.93 6.99 -1.57
N SER A 72 10.39 6.19 -0.60
CA SER A 72 11.39 6.58 0.39
C SER A 72 12.82 6.61 -0.15
N LEU A 73 13.15 5.97 -1.28
CA LEU A 73 14.47 6.08 -1.89
C LEU A 73 14.58 7.23 -2.89
N GLY A 74 13.45 7.85 -3.25
CA GLY A 74 13.39 8.90 -4.27
C GLY A 74 13.63 8.33 -5.67
N ASP A 75 12.67 8.57 -6.57
CA ASP A 75 12.72 8.33 -8.03
C ASP A 75 13.26 6.99 -8.56
N CYS A 76 13.36 5.97 -7.73
CA CYS A 76 13.82 4.66 -8.15
C CYS A 76 12.68 3.94 -8.89
N ASN A 77 12.84 3.74 -10.21
CA ASN A 77 12.04 2.80 -11.01
C ASN A 77 10.52 3.14 -11.10
N GLN A 78 10.19 4.36 -11.55
CA GLN A 78 8.80 4.82 -11.76
C GLN A 78 7.98 3.91 -12.70
N SER A 79 8.62 3.16 -13.58
CA SER A 79 7.94 2.24 -14.51
C SER A 79 7.11 1.18 -13.78
N ALA A 80 7.57 0.68 -12.63
CA ALA A 80 6.81 -0.28 -11.82
C ALA A 80 5.53 0.36 -11.25
N ALA A 81 5.62 1.58 -10.72
CA ALA A 81 4.47 2.33 -10.25
C ALA A 81 3.44 2.60 -11.37
N ASN A 82 3.94 2.94 -12.56
CA ASN A 82 3.08 3.15 -13.74
C ASN A 82 2.37 1.87 -14.19
N ALA A 83 3.08 0.74 -14.21
CA ALA A 83 2.52 -0.55 -14.59
C ALA A 83 1.44 -1.04 -13.60
N VAL A 84 1.71 -0.93 -12.29
CA VAL A 84 0.73 -1.25 -11.25
C VAL A 84 -0.48 -0.32 -11.36
N TYR A 85 -0.26 0.99 -11.51
CA TYR A 85 -1.36 1.95 -11.58
C TYR A 85 -2.25 1.71 -12.81
N ALA A 86 -1.67 1.40 -13.96
CA ALA A 86 -2.43 1.02 -15.16
C ALA A 86 -3.29 -0.23 -14.93
N SER A 87 -2.77 -1.22 -14.21
CA SER A 87 -3.51 -2.44 -13.84
C SER A 87 -4.66 -2.15 -12.87
N ILE A 88 -4.42 -1.27 -11.90
CA ILE A 88 -5.47 -0.80 -10.97
C ILE A 88 -6.57 -0.04 -11.72
N LEU A 89 -6.23 0.86 -12.66
CA LEU A 89 -7.22 1.61 -13.43
C LEU A 89 -8.17 0.71 -14.22
N LYS A 90 -7.66 -0.39 -14.81
CA LYS A 90 -8.49 -1.40 -15.47
C LYS A 90 -9.51 -2.01 -14.51
N LEU A 91 -9.10 -2.30 -13.27
CA LEU A 91 -9.96 -2.87 -12.24
C LEU A 91 -11.04 -1.88 -11.77
N ILE A 92 -10.69 -0.60 -11.57
CA ILE A 92 -11.62 0.38 -10.96
C ILE A 92 -12.45 1.19 -11.97
N GLN A 93 -12.01 1.28 -13.22
CA GLN A 93 -12.67 2.05 -14.28
C GLN A 93 -12.80 1.22 -15.58
N PRO A 94 -13.54 0.09 -15.54
CA PRO A 94 -13.74 -0.75 -16.72
C PRO A 94 -14.37 0.01 -17.88
N GLY A 95 -13.96 -0.31 -19.10
CA GLY A 95 -14.52 0.24 -20.34
C GLY A 95 -14.09 1.67 -20.68
N LYS A 96 -13.35 2.37 -19.79
CA LYS A 96 -12.67 3.60 -20.18
C LYS A 96 -11.41 3.24 -20.96
N ASN A 97 -11.32 3.70 -22.21
CA ASN A 97 -10.08 3.66 -22.99
C ASN A 97 -9.05 4.61 -22.35
N HIS A 98 -8.44 4.15 -21.27
CA HIS A 98 -7.18 4.68 -20.81
C HIS A 98 -6.14 4.23 -21.85
N SER A 99 -6.00 5.00 -22.93
CA SER A 99 -4.84 4.85 -23.81
C SER A 99 -3.59 4.79 -22.92
N LYS A 100 -2.62 3.94 -23.25
CA LYS A 100 -1.42 3.61 -22.45
C LYS A 100 -0.57 4.83 -21.99
N ALA A 101 -1.00 6.06 -22.24
CA ALA A 101 -0.19 7.27 -22.25
C ALA A 101 -0.53 8.39 -21.24
N THR A 102 -1.53 8.33 -20.34
CA THR A 102 -1.92 9.60 -19.64
C THR A 102 -2.10 9.62 -18.14
N ALA A 103 -2.30 8.50 -17.45
CA ALA A 103 -2.42 8.54 -15.99
C ALA A 103 -1.12 8.04 -15.34
N VAL A 104 -0.22 8.99 -15.04
CA VAL A 104 1.00 8.72 -14.27
C VAL A 104 0.75 9.13 -12.82
N PRO A 105 1.13 8.32 -11.82
CA PRO A 105 1.04 8.72 -10.42
C PRO A 105 1.84 10.01 -10.16
N ARG A 106 1.23 10.96 -9.45
CA ARG A 106 1.90 12.20 -9.04
C ARG A 106 3.00 11.86 -8.04
N LYS A 107 4.20 12.36 -8.30
CA LYS A 107 5.31 12.21 -7.38
C LYS A 107 5.09 13.04 -6.12
N VAL A 108 5.32 12.42 -4.96
CA VAL A 108 5.28 13.11 -3.67
C VAL A 108 6.69 13.54 -3.29
N HIS A 109 6.91 14.85 -3.24
CA HIS A 109 8.23 15.44 -2.96
C HIS A 109 8.45 15.79 -1.48
N CYS A 110 7.37 15.87 -0.69
CA CYS A 110 7.45 16.18 0.74
C CYS A 110 7.99 15.03 1.60
N LEU A 111 8.05 13.81 1.06
CA LEU A 111 8.44 12.64 1.81
C LEU A 111 9.94 12.66 2.09
N GLN A 112 10.30 12.57 3.37
CA GLN A 112 11.69 12.46 3.77
C GLN A 112 12.24 11.08 3.38
N GLY A 113 13.39 11.06 2.70
CA GLY A 113 14.00 9.83 2.22
C GLY A 113 14.50 8.92 3.35
N GLN A 114 14.50 7.61 3.10
CA GLN A 114 15.10 6.64 4.02
C GLN A 114 16.61 6.88 4.14
N VAL A 115 17.15 6.67 5.33
CA VAL A 115 18.57 6.87 5.65
C VAL A 115 19.36 5.56 5.75
N ASN A 116 18.76 4.44 5.33
CA ASN A 116 19.36 3.11 5.33
C ASN A 116 18.90 2.31 4.11
N GLY A 117 19.40 1.07 3.96
CA GLY A 117 19.15 0.22 2.79
C GLY A 117 17.94 -0.73 2.87
N SER A 118 17.16 -0.73 3.95
CA SER A 118 16.18 -1.80 4.19
C SER A 118 14.79 -1.34 4.68
N ASP A 119 14.62 -0.07 5.05
CA ASP A 119 13.37 0.42 5.62
C ASP A 119 12.25 0.70 4.61
N CYS A 120 12.48 0.55 3.30
CA CYS A 120 11.46 0.83 2.28
C CYS A 120 10.12 0.11 2.55
N GLY A 121 10.16 -1.15 3.00
CA GLY A 121 8.96 -1.88 3.42
C GLY A 121 8.30 -1.32 4.69
N ILE A 122 9.09 -0.83 5.65
CA ILE A 122 8.58 -0.20 6.88
C ILE A 122 7.92 1.15 6.56
N TYR A 123 8.49 1.93 5.64
CA TYR A 123 7.87 3.15 5.12
C TYR A 123 6.48 2.85 4.54
N VAL A 124 6.35 1.80 3.70
CA VAL A 124 5.05 1.40 3.13
C VAL A 124 4.01 1.11 4.23
N LEU A 125 4.41 0.39 5.28
CA LEU A 125 3.52 0.06 6.40
C LEU A 125 3.12 1.30 7.21
N LEU A 126 4.08 2.14 7.59
CA LEU A 126 3.82 3.37 8.35
C LEU A 126 2.94 4.34 7.56
N LEU A 127 3.29 4.61 6.29
CA LEU A 127 2.52 5.49 5.41
C LEU A 127 1.09 4.99 5.23
N SER A 128 0.90 3.67 5.07
CA SER A 128 -0.44 3.08 4.95
C SER A 128 -1.27 3.30 6.21
N SER A 129 -0.66 3.15 7.39
CA SER A 129 -1.30 3.40 8.68
C SER A 129 -1.71 4.87 8.86
N LEU A 130 -0.78 5.79 8.58
CA LEU A 130 -1.02 7.23 8.68
C LEU A 130 -2.10 7.70 7.69
N LEU A 131 -2.02 7.29 6.42
CA LEU A 131 -3.01 7.63 5.39
C LEU A 131 -4.38 7.08 5.74
N HIS A 132 -4.47 5.82 6.18
CA HIS A 132 -5.76 5.23 6.58
C HIS A 132 -6.43 6.06 7.68
N ARG A 133 -5.67 6.47 8.69
CA ARG A 133 -6.19 7.27 9.79
C ARG A 133 -6.63 8.67 9.34
N GLN A 134 -5.81 9.36 8.56
CA GLN A 134 -6.13 10.71 8.10
C GLN A 134 -7.36 10.71 7.18
N LEU A 135 -7.44 9.76 6.25
CA LEU A 135 -8.58 9.63 5.33
C LEU A 135 -9.88 9.28 6.05
N ASN A 136 -9.83 8.52 7.15
CA ASN A 136 -11.02 8.22 7.95
C ASN A 136 -11.44 9.37 8.89
N LYS A 137 -10.49 10.22 9.33
CA LYS A 137 -10.79 11.41 10.15
C LYS A 137 -11.46 12.51 9.34
N SER A 138 -11.11 12.63 8.07
CA SER A 138 -11.69 13.59 7.12
C SER A 138 -13.11 13.16 6.72
N SER A 139 -14.07 13.30 7.64
CA SER A 139 -15.50 13.02 7.41
C SER A 139 -16.20 14.08 6.55
N SER A 140 -15.49 15.12 6.11
CA SER A 140 -16.01 16.20 5.27
C SER A 140 -15.66 15.97 3.80
N ASP A 141 -16.68 15.88 2.95
CA ASP A 141 -16.55 15.88 1.49
C ASP A 141 -16.48 17.33 0.98
N PRO A 142 -15.49 17.72 0.14
CA PRO A 142 -14.38 16.93 -0.38
C PRO A 142 -13.16 16.87 0.55
N CYS A 143 -12.61 15.67 0.73
CA CYS A 143 -11.32 15.46 1.39
C CYS A 143 -10.19 16.01 0.49
N ASP A 144 -9.40 16.94 1.03
CA ASP A 144 -8.19 17.42 0.39
C ASP A 144 -7.06 16.38 0.54
N VAL A 145 -6.92 15.53 -0.48
CA VAL A 145 -5.95 14.44 -0.50
C VAL A 145 -4.52 14.97 -0.52
N ASP A 146 -4.27 16.10 -1.18
CA ASP A 146 -2.93 16.69 -1.26
C ASP A 146 -2.49 17.16 0.15
N ALA A 147 -3.38 17.82 0.89
CA ALA A 147 -3.14 18.19 2.30
C ALA A 147 -2.95 16.97 3.22
N VAL A 148 -3.72 15.89 3.01
CA VAL A 148 -3.53 14.63 3.76
C VAL A 148 -2.15 14.04 3.48
N VAL A 149 -1.71 14.00 2.22
CA VAL A 149 -0.39 13.49 1.84
C VAL A 149 0.72 14.34 2.47
N GLU A 150 0.59 15.66 2.49
CA GLU A 150 1.55 16.56 3.15
C GLU A 150 1.64 16.31 4.66
N ALA A 151 0.49 16.15 5.34
CA ALA A 151 0.47 15.83 6.76
C ALA A 151 1.16 14.48 7.05
N VAL A 152 0.89 13.46 6.23
CA VAL A 152 1.56 12.15 6.36
C VAL A 152 3.06 12.24 6.07
N CYS A 153 3.49 13.03 5.08
CA CYS A 153 4.91 13.29 4.81
C CYS A 153 5.63 13.87 6.03
N ALA A 154 4.99 14.81 6.73
CA ALA A 154 5.56 15.46 7.91
C ALA A 154 5.77 14.46 9.06
N ASP A 155 4.87 13.49 9.20
CA ASP A 155 4.94 12.45 10.25
C ASP A 155 5.87 11.28 9.87
N ALA A 156 6.09 11.01 8.58
CA ALA A 156 6.90 9.89 8.08
C ALA A 156 8.41 10.21 8.03
N THR A 157 8.95 10.71 9.14
CA THR A 157 10.39 10.99 9.28
C THR A 157 11.21 9.70 9.48
N PRO A 158 12.51 9.67 9.16
CA PRO A 158 13.36 8.51 9.42
C PRO A 158 13.35 8.05 10.90
N ASP A 159 13.29 8.99 11.84
CA ASP A 159 13.20 8.70 13.27
C ASP A 159 11.87 8.01 13.62
N ASN A 160 10.75 8.52 13.09
CA ASN A 160 9.44 7.92 13.32
C ASN A 160 9.32 6.54 12.66
N VAL A 161 9.93 6.35 11.49
CA VAL A 161 10.04 5.04 10.83
C VAL A 161 10.85 4.07 11.68
N GLY A 162 11.97 4.52 12.26
CA GLY A 162 12.79 3.71 13.16
C GLY A 162 12.03 3.29 14.43
N ARG A 163 11.28 4.21 15.05
CA ARG A 163 10.41 3.92 16.20
C ARG A 163 9.29 2.95 15.81
N PHE A 164 8.65 3.17 14.68
CA PHE A 164 7.58 2.31 14.17
C PHE A 164 8.10 0.89 13.89
N ARG A 165 9.28 0.73 13.30
CA ARG A 165 9.91 -0.58 13.09
C ARG A 165 10.08 -1.34 14.39
N GLN A 166 10.60 -0.68 15.43
CA GLN A 166 10.80 -1.32 16.74
C GLN A 166 9.46 -1.71 17.35
N ALA A 167 8.50 -0.80 17.37
CA ALA A 167 7.16 -1.06 17.91
C ALA A 167 6.46 -2.20 17.16
N TYR A 168 6.57 -2.23 15.83
CA TYR A 168 5.98 -3.27 14.99
C TYR A 168 6.63 -4.64 15.22
N LEU A 169 7.96 -4.69 15.42
CA LEU A 169 8.66 -5.91 15.78
C LEU A 169 8.22 -6.43 17.15
N ASP A 170 8.19 -5.55 18.16
CA ASP A 170 7.73 -5.91 19.51
C ASP A 170 6.29 -6.43 19.49
N TRP A 171 5.44 -5.83 18.65
CA TRP A 171 4.07 -6.28 18.42
C TRP A 171 4.02 -7.66 17.78
N LEU A 172 4.81 -7.90 16.72
CA LEU A 172 4.88 -9.21 16.05
C LEU A 172 5.35 -10.32 17.01
N GLN A 173 6.32 -10.02 17.88
CA GLN A 173 6.81 -10.96 18.88
C GLN A 173 5.73 -11.30 19.91
N LYS A 174 5.10 -10.29 20.51
CA LYS A 174 3.98 -10.49 21.44
C LYS A 174 2.82 -11.25 20.79
N TRP A 175 2.51 -10.93 19.54
CA TRP A 175 1.50 -11.63 18.78
C TRP A 175 1.88 -13.10 18.60
N GLY A 176 3.10 -13.36 18.14
CA GLY A 176 3.67 -14.69 18.00
C GLY A 176 3.55 -15.49 19.30
N ASP A 177 3.95 -14.94 20.44
CA ASP A 177 3.85 -15.61 21.74
C ASP A 177 2.40 -15.98 22.13
N ILE A 178 1.45 -15.08 21.85
CA ILE A 178 0.03 -15.30 22.15
C ILE A 178 -0.55 -16.39 21.25
N THR A 179 -0.14 -16.44 19.98
CA THR A 179 -0.70 -17.39 19.01
C THR A 179 0.01 -18.74 19.01
N HIS A 180 1.31 -18.80 19.34
CA HIS A 180 2.10 -20.05 19.38
C HIS A 180 1.56 -21.10 20.37
N HIS A 181 0.77 -20.68 21.37
CA HIS A 181 0.18 -21.56 22.38
C HIS A 181 -1.28 -21.98 22.10
N GLN A 182 -1.96 -21.44 21.07
CA GLN A 182 -3.39 -21.72 20.83
C GLN A 182 -3.73 -22.22 19.41
N GLU A 183 -2.77 -22.27 18.48
CA GLU A 183 -3.04 -22.38 17.04
C GLU A 183 -3.23 -23.79 16.43
N HIS A 184 -3.56 -24.82 17.21
CA HIS A 184 -4.06 -26.06 16.62
C HIS A 184 -5.57 -26.26 16.73
N VAL A 185 -6.31 -25.39 17.42
CA VAL A 185 -7.73 -25.62 17.70
C VAL A 185 -8.54 -24.30 17.68
N GLU A 186 -9.02 -23.93 16.49
CA GLU A 186 -10.04 -22.89 16.22
C GLU A 186 -9.80 -21.41 16.60
N PRO A 187 -9.90 -20.46 15.64
CA PRO A 187 -9.84 -19.03 15.94
C PRO A 187 -11.14 -18.53 16.61
N SER A 188 -11.12 -18.35 17.93
CA SER A 188 -12.27 -17.82 18.69
C SER A 188 -12.37 -16.28 18.64
N GLN A 189 -13.56 -15.72 18.95
CA GLN A 189 -13.75 -14.25 19.07
C GLN A 189 -12.81 -13.58 20.08
N GLN A 190 -12.24 -14.35 21.00
CA GLN A 190 -11.29 -13.87 22.00
C GLN A 190 -9.95 -13.44 21.39
N ILE A 191 -9.52 -14.11 20.31
CA ILE A 191 -8.31 -13.75 19.55
C ILE A 191 -8.54 -12.42 18.83
N LYS A 192 -9.72 -12.22 18.24
CA LYS A 192 -10.08 -10.94 17.60
C LYS A 192 -10.08 -9.77 18.60
N ALA A 193 -10.58 -9.98 19.82
CA ALA A 193 -10.54 -8.96 20.86
C ALA A 193 -9.11 -8.64 21.32
N ARG A 194 -8.25 -9.66 21.47
CA ARG A 194 -6.82 -9.48 21.79
C ARG A 194 -6.07 -8.78 20.65
N PHE A 195 -6.37 -9.13 19.41
CA PHE A 195 -5.85 -8.50 18.21
C PHE A 195 -6.12 -6.99 18.20
N LEU A 196 -7.38 -6.58 18.38
CA LEU A 196 -7.75 -5.16 18.37
C LEU A 196 -7.06 -4.37 19.49
N LYS A 197 -6.95 -4.95 20.69
CA LYS A 197 -6.25 -4.32 21.83
C LYS A 197 -4.74 -4.16 21.59
N LEU A 198 -4.10 -5.12 20.92
CA LEU A 198 -2.66 -5.03 20.62
C LEU A 198 -2.37 -3.97 19.54
N PHE A 199 -3.31 -3.77 18.61
CA PHE A 199 -3.23 -2.69 17.61
C PHE A 199 -3.44 -1.30 18.20
N SER A 200 -4.29 -1.16 19.23
CA SER A 200 -4.50 0.11 19.92
C SER A 200 -3.23 0.59 20.62
N ASP A 201 -2.46 -0.34 21.20
CA ASP A 201 -1.22 -0.05 21.93
C ASP A 201 -0.09 0.45 21.02
N LEU A 202 -0.16 0.19 19.71
CA LEU A 202 0.75 0.78 18.71
C LEU A 202 0.37 2.23 18.35
N GLY A 203 -0.68 2.76 18.96
CA GLY A 203 -1.23 4.08 18.66
C GLY A 203 -1.75 4.16 17.24
N VAL A 204 -2.24 3.05 16.65
CA VAL A 204 -2.74 2.95 15.26
C VAL A 204 -4.24 3.29 15.14
N GLU A 205 -4.93 3.60 16.24
CA GLU A 205 -6.35 4.00 16.26
C GLU A 205 -6.66 5.32 15.53
#